data_AF-A0A940FP22-F1
#
_entry.id   AF-A0A940FP22-F1
#
_cell.length_a   1.000
_cell.length_b   1.000
_cell.length_c   1.000
_cell.angle_alpha   90.00
_cell.angle_beta   90.00
_cell.angle_gamma   90.00
#
_symmetry.space_group_name_H-M   'P 1'
#
loop_
_entity.id
_entity.type
_entity.pdbx_description
1 polymer ?
#
loop_
_entity_poly.entity_id
_entity_poly.type
_entity_poly.pdbx_seq_one_letter_code
_entity_poly.pdbx_strand_id
1 'polypeptide(L)'
;MQEAFLRLKGIMDELREKCPWDKKQTIQTLRAQTIEELYELTDSITASDWKGIKEELGDLMLHILFYSRIASEQKQFNIEDVM
;
A
#
# COMPACT_ATOMS: atom_id res chain seq x y z
N MET A 1 8.63 16.08 0.46
CA MET A 1 7.70 15.13 1.12
C MET A 1 6.42 14.97 0.31
N GLN A 2 5.67 16.05 0.05
CA GLN A 2 4.47 16.00 -0.80
C GLN A 2 4.71 15.43 -2.21
N GLU A 3 5.79 15.82 -2.89
CA GLU A 3 6.03 15.39 -4.28
C GLU A 3 6.22 13.88 -4.44
N ALA A 4 6.99 13.24 -3.54
CA ALA A 4 7.22 11.80 -3.58
C ALA A 4 5.93 11.01 -3.32
N PHE A 5 5.12 11.48 -2.37
CA PHE A 5 3.82 10.89 -2.06
C PHE A 5 2.84 11.04 -3.23
N LEU A 6 2.73 12.24 -3.80
CA LEU A 6 1.87 12.49 -4.97
C LEU A 6 2.29 11.65 -6.17
N ARG A 7 3.61 11.47 -6.40
CA ARG A 7 4.11 10.56 -7.43
C ARG A 7 3.69 9.12 -7.17
N LEU A 8 3.83 8.63 -5.93
CA LEU A 8 3.42 7.27 -5.56
C LEU A 8 1.90 7.08 -5.73
N LYS A 9 1.10 8.05 -5.28
CA LYS A 9 -0.35 8.05 -5.50
C LYS A 9 -0.68 7.98 -7.00
N GLY A 10 0.00 8.77 -7.83
CA GLY A 10 -0.19 8.74 -9.28
C GLY A 10 0.15 7.38 -9.90
N ILE A 11 1.25 6.76 -9.47
CA ILE A 11 1.62 5.40 -9.89
C ILE A 11 0.55 4.39 -9.47
N MET A 12 0.06 4.47 -8.22
CA MET A 12 -1.02 3.60 -7.74
C MET A 12 -2.30 3.75 -8.56
N ASP A 13 -2.70 4.98 -8.89
CA ASP A 13 -3.86 5.25 -9.74
C ASP A 13 -3.69 4.64 -11.14
N GLU A 14 -2.50 4.79 -11.75
CA GLU A 14 -2.17 4.20 -13.04
C GLU A 14 -2.19 2.66 -13.00
N LEU A 15 -1.58 2.06 -11.98
CA LEU A 15 -1.54 0.61 -11.80
C LEU A 15 -2.96 0.05 -11.60
N ARG A 16 -3.75 0.65 -10.70
CA ARG A 16 -5.15 0.28 -10.48
C ARG A 16 -5.99 0.38 -11.76
N GLU A 17 -5.66 1.30 -12.67
CA GLU A 17 -6.37 1.47 -13.95
C GLU A 17 -5.82 0.64 -15.11
N LYS A 18 -4.54 0.24 -15.12
CA LYS A 18 -3.93 -0.43 -16.29
C LYS A 18 -3.54 -1.88 -16.03
N CYS A 19 -3.16 -2.23 -14.81
CA CYS A 19 -2.71 -3.57 -14.47
C CYS A 19 -3.90 -4.51 -14.18
N PRO A 20 -4.03 -5.65 -14.90
CA PRO A 20 -5.14 -6.59 -14.68
C PRO A 20 -5.15 -7.22 -13.29
N TRP A 21 -3.99 -7.38 -12.66
CA TRP A 21 -3.90 -7.91 -11.30
C TRP A 21 -4.39 -6.89 -10.28
N ASP A 22 -3.92 -5.63 -10.39
CA ASP A 22 -4.32 -4.55 -9.48
C ASP A 22 -5.80 -4.27 -9.54
N LYS A 23 -6.41 -4.26 -10.73
CA LYS A 23 -7.87 -4.11 -10.91
C LYS A 23 -8.71 -5.12 -10.15
N LYS A 24 -8.22 -6.36 -10.05
CA LYS A 24 -8.96 -7.46 -9.43
C LYS A 24 -8.88 -7.45 -7.92
N GLN A 25 -7.97 -6.67 -7.33
CA GLN A 25 -7.80 -6.63 -5.89
C GLN A 25 -9.01 -6.01 -5.20
N THR A 26 -9.36 -6.57 -4.06
CA THR A 26 -10.35 -6.07 -3.12
C THR A 26 -9.71 -5.90 -1.75
N ILE A 27 -10.41 -5.26 -0.82
CA ILE A 27 -9.91 -5.14 0.56
C ILE A 27 -9.71 -6.52 1.23
N GLN A 28 -10.42 -7.55 0.76
CA GLN A 28 -10.36 -8.91 1.28
C GLN A 28 -9.18 -9.69 0.69
N THR A 29 -8.85 -9.49 -0.59
CA THR A 29 -7.69 -10.17 -1.21
C THR A 29 -6.39 -9.59 -0.70
N LEU A 30 -6.31 -8.26 -0.53
CA LEU A 30 -5.11 -7.58 -0.02
C LEU A 30 -4.81 -7.91 1.45
N ARG A 31 -5.82 -8.23 2.26
CA ARG A 31 -5.66 -8.50 3.71
C ARG A 31 -4.57 -9.52 4.00
N ALA A 32 -4.50 -10.60 3.23
CA ALA A 32 -3.50 -11.66 3.45
C ALA A 32 -2.08 -11.14 3.18
N GLN A 33 -1.89 -10.42 2.08
CA GLN A 33 -0.60 -9.81 1.72
C GLN A 33 -0.19 -8.77 2.75
N THR A 34 -1.12 -7.93 3.21
CA THR A 34 -0.81 -6.95 4.27
C THR A 34 -0.31 -7.60 5.58
N ILE A 35 -0.80 -8.79 5.91
CA ILE A 35 -0.31 -9.54 7.08
C ILE A 35 1.11 -10.07 6.81
N GLU A 36 1.38 -10.55 5.59
CA GLU A 36 2.70 -11.00 5.15
C GLU A 36 3.74 -9.89 5.28
N GLU A 37 3.53 -8.73 4.66
CA GLU A 37 4.47 -7.58 4.74
C GLU A 37 4.69 -7.12 6.20
N LEU A 38 3.65 -7.22 7.04
CA LEU A 38 3.78 -6.88 8.45
C LEU A 38 4.72 -7.85 9.17
N TYR A 39 4.61 -9.16 8.89
CA TYR A 39 5.55 -10.14 9.44
C TYR A 39 6.97 -9.90 8.92
N GLU A 40 7.15 -9.65 7.63
CA GLU A 40 8.45 -9.34 7.02
C GLU A 40 9.07 -8.08 7.64
N LEU A 41 8.26 -7.05 7.92
CA LEU A 41 8.69 -5.87 8.66
C LEU A 41 9.16 -6.25 10.07
N THR A 42 8.39 -7.06 10.80
CA THR A 42 8.77 -7.46 12.16
C THR A 42 10.06 -8.29 12.20
N ASP A 43 10.28 -9.16 11.21
CA ASP A 43 11.49 -9.96 11.07
C ASP A 43 12.69 -9.06 10.77
N SER A 44 12.53 -8.10 9.84
CA SER A 44 13.55 -7.10 9.52
C SER A 44 13.93 -6.23 10.73
N ILE A 45 12.94 -5.80 11.53
CA ILE A 45 13.18 -5.08 12.79
C ILE A 45 13.97 -5.94 13.77
N THR A 46 13.57 -7.20 13.95
CA THR A 46 14.24 -8.14 14.87
C THR A 46 15.69 -8.39 14.46
N ALA A 47 15.96 -8.46 13.16
CA ALA A 47 17.30 -8.60 12.61
C ALA A 47 18.12 -7.30 12.60
N SER A 48 17.53 -6.16 12.98
CA SER A 48 18.12 -4.82 12.77
C SER A 48 18.54 -4.56 11.31
N ASP A 49 17.84 -5.17 10.36
CA ASP A 49 18.08 -4.98 8.92
C ASP A 49 17.37 -3.71 8.45
N TRP A 50 18.09 -2.60 8.52
CA TRP A 50 17.60 -1.29 8.06
C TRP A 50 17.27 -1.24 6.57
N LYS A 51 17.82 -2.15 5.75
CA LYS A 51 17.46 -2.24 4.34
C LYS A 51 16.07 -2.86 4.21
N GLY A 52 15.85 -4.02 4.84
CA GLY A 52 14.55 -4.69 4.88
C GLY A 52 13.47 -3.79 5.49
N ILE A 53 13.72 -3.18 6.65
CA ILE A 53 12.77 -2.25 7.30
C ILE A 53 12.28 -1.15 6.33
N LYS A 54 13.20 -0.58 5.54
CA LYS A 54 12.85 0.47 4.58
C LYS A 54 12.01 -0.06 3.41
N GLU A 55 12.27 -1.29 2.97
CA GLU A 55 11.54 -2.00 1.92
C GLU A 55 10.10 -2.26 2.36
N GLU A 56 9.93 -2.95 3.48
CA GLU A 56 8.61 -3.35 4.00
C GLU A 56 7.74 -2.16 4.41
N LEU A 57 8.34 -1.07 4.92
CA LEU A 57 7.61 0.18 5.16
C LEU A 57 7.07 0.80 3.85
N GLY A 58 7.79 0.60 2.74
CA GLY A 58 7.33 0.98 1.41
C GLY A 58 6.12 0.15 0.98
N ASP A 59 6.16 -1.16 1.18
CA ASP A 59 5.07 -2.07 0.80
C ASP A 59 3.82 -1.86 1.66
N LEU A 60 3.96 -1.64 2.96
CA LEU A 60 2.85 -1.23 3.81
C LEU A 60 2.25 0.11 3.39
N MET A 61 3.08 1.09 3.00
CA MET A 61 2.59 2.36 2.48
C MET A 61 1.83 2.18 1.15
N LEU A 62 2.29 1.28 0.28
CA LEU A 62 1.59 0.90 -0.94
C LEU A 62 0.22 0.30 -0.61
N HIS A 63 0.14 -0.61 0.36
CA HIS A 63 -1.12 -1.20 0.82
C HIS A 63 -2.10 -0.16 1.37
N ILE A 64 -1.64 0.81 2.17
CA ILE A 64 -2.50 1.91 2.67
C ILE A 64 -3.11 2.71 1.50
N LEU A 65 -2.31 3.05 0.49
CA LEU A 65 -2.79 3.74 -0.70
C LEU A 65 -3.79 2.87 -1.49
N PHE A 66 -3.54 1.56 -1.58
CA PHE A 66 -4.43 0.62 -2.27
C PHE A 66 -5.80 0.54 -1.58
N TYR A 67 -5.84 0.36 -0.26
CA TYR A 67 -7.09 0.36 0.51
C TYR A 67 -7.84 1.68 0.33
N SER A 68 -7.13 2.81 0.43
CA SER A 68 -7.71 4.15 0.27
C SER A 68 -8.27 4.36 -1.13
N ARG A 69 -7.60 3.83 -2.17
CA ARG A 69 -8.08 3.90 -3.55
C ARG A 69 -9.35 3.08 -3.75
N ILE A 70 -9.39 1.85 -3.24
CA ILE A 70 -10.57 0.98 -3.29
C ILE A 70 -11.74 1.60 -2.50
N ALA A 71 -11.48 2.16 -1.33
CA ALA A 71 -12.49 2.84 -0.53
C ALA A 71 -13.07 4.06 -1.25
N SER A 72 -12.22 4.81 -1.96
CA SER A 72 -12.63 5.95 -2.78
C SER A 72 -13.53 5.52 -3.95
N GLU A 73 -13.21 4.40 -4.63
CA GLU A 73 -14.07 3.81 -5.67
C GLU A 73 -15.47 3.45 -5.13
N GLN A 74 -15.53 3.01 -3.87
CA GLN A 74 -16.76 2.63 -3.18
C GLN A 74 -17.43 3.78 -2.43
N LYS A 75 -16.93 5.02 -2.58
CA LYS A 75 -17.42 6.24 -1.92
C LYS A 75 -17.51 6.11 -0.39
N GLN A 76 -16.57 5.40 0.23
CA GLN A 76 -16.52 5.22 1.69
C GLN A 76 -15.66 6.30 2.35
N PHE A 77 -14.42 6.44 1.91
CA PHE A 77 -13.44 7.45 2.34
C PHE A 77 -12.34 7.55 1.27
N ASN A 78 -11.46 8.54 1.38
CA ASN A 78 -10.30 8.71 0.50
C ASN A 78 -8.99 8.76 1.30
N ILE A 79 -7.87 8.98 0.62
CA ILE A 79 -6.55 9.03 1.27
C ILE A 79 -6.37 10.25 2.20
N GLU A 80 -7.10 11.34 1.96
CA GLU A 80 -7.06 12.55 2.79
C GLU A 80 -7.76 12.30 4.13
N ASP A 81 -8.78 11.43 4.17
CA ASP A 81 -9.44 11.02 5.42
C ASP A 81 -8.56 10.12 6.31
N VAL A 82 -7.55 9.47 5.74
CA VAL A 82 -6.64 8.53 6.44
C VAL A 82 -5.40 9.23 7.03
N MET A 83 -5.05 10.41 6.52
CA MET A 83 -3.88 11.19 6.93
C MET A 83 -4.18 12.21 8.03
#